data_AF-A0A955LUM1-F1
#
_entry.id   AF-A0A955LUM1-F1
#
_cell.length_a   1.000
_cell.length_b   1.000
_cell.length_c   1.000
_cell.angle_alpha   90.00
_cell.angle_beta   90.00
_cell.angle_gamma   90.00
#
_symmetry.space_group_name_H-M   'P 1'
#
loop_
_entity.id
_entity.type
_entity.pdbx_description
1 polymer ?
#
loop_
_entity_poly.entity_id
_entity_poly.type
_entity_poly.pdbx_seq_one_letter_code
_entity_poly.pdbx_strand_id
1 'polypeptide(L)' 'MKILCFAGSVRKQSLNKMLAAFISDKLNERNGIDSRFIDLADYEMPIYNGDLEAENGLPENAVRLKELFRSSD' A
#
# COMPACT_ATOMS: atom_id res chain seq x y z
N MET A 1 -7.52 0.31 16.22
CA MET A 1 -7.64 -0.45 14.97
C MET A 1 -6.96 0.34 13.87
N LYS A 2 -5.96 -0.24 13.22
CA LYS A 2 -5.16 0.36 12.14
C LYS A 2 -5.57 -0.23 10.81
N ILE A 3 -6.16 0.58 9.93
CA ILE A 3 -6.62 0.14 8.62
C ILE A 3 -5.69 0.71 7.55
N LEU A 4 -5.18 -0.15 6.66
CA LEU A 4 -4.47 0.28 5.46
C LEU A 4 -5.40 0.24 4.26
N CYS A 5 -5.63 1.40 3.66
CA CYS A 5 -6.41 1.55 2.44
C CYS A 5 -5.50 1.71 1.22
N PHE A 6 -5.73 0.94 0.18
CA PHE A 6 -5.03 1.07 -1.10
C PHE A 6 -5.90 0.52 -2.23
N ALA A 7 -5.53 0.85 -3.47
CA ALA A 7 -6.18 0.32 -4.66
C ALA A 7 -5.19 -0.45 -5.51
N GLY A 8 -5.63 -1.58 -6.10
CA GLY A 8 -4.80 -2.41 -6.98
C GLY A 8 -4.46 -1.79 -8.35
N SER A 9 -4.83 -0.53 -8.60
CA SER A 9 -4.51 0.18 -9.83
C SER A 9 -3.57 1.33 -9.55
N VAL A 10 -2.45 1.39 -10.29
CA VAL A 10 -1.48 2.49 -10.24
C VAL A 10 -1.84 3.65 -11.15
N ARG A 11 -2.86 3.51 -12.02
CA ARG A 11 -3.25 4.57 -12.98
C ARG A 11 -3.61 5.86 -12.25
N LYS A 12 -3.08 7.00 -12.73
CA LYS A 12 -3.29 8.33 -12.13
C LYS A 12 -4.77 8.69 -11.95
N GLN A 13 -5.63 8.34 -12.91
CA GLN A 13 -7.07 8.63 -12.90
C GLN A 13 -7.92 7.43 -12.44
N SER A 14 -7.37 6.55 -11.60
CA SER A 14 -8.10 5.39 -11.08
C SER A 14 -9.23 5.83 -10.14
N LEU A 15 -10.48 5.51 -10.50
CA LEU A 15 -11.64 5.70 -9.63
C LEU A 15 -11.48 4.94 -8.31
N ASN A 16 -10.83 3.77 -8.33
CA ASN A 16 -10.58 2.98 -7.13
C ASN A 16 -9.61 3.68 -6.17
N LYS A 17 -8.62 4.43 -6.68
CA LYS A 17 -7.71 5.21 -5.83
C LYS A 17 -8.45 6.34 -5.14
N MET A 18 -9.27 7.07 -5.90
CA MET A 18 -10.10 8.15 -5.35
C MET A 18 -11.07 7.63 -4.29
N LEU A 19 -11.72 6.48 -4.54
CA LEU A 19 -12.60 5.84 -3.58
C LEU A 19 -11.85 5.37 -2.32
N ALA A 20 -10.70 4.71 -2.46
CA ALA A 20 -9.91 4.23 -1.33
C ALA A 20 -9.39 5.38 -0.45
N ALA A 21 -8.92 6.47 -1.06
CA ALA A 21 -8.52 7.68 -0.34
C ALA A 21 -9.71 8.30 0.41
N PHE A 22 -10.85 8.47 -0.27
CA PHE A 22 -12.07 9.00 0.34
C PHE A 22 -12.54 8.16 1.54
N ILE A 23 -12.53 6.82 1.42
CA ILE A 23 -12.90 5.93 2.52
C ILE A 23 -11.91 6.07 3.68
N SER A 24 -10.61 6.13 3.40
CA SER A 24 -9.60 6.31 4.45
C SER A 24 -9.83 7.59 5.26
N ASP A 25 -10.13 8.70 4.58
CA ASP A 25 -10.45 9.97 5.24
C ASP A 25 -11.71 9.85 6.11
N LYS A 26 -12.75 9.17 5.59
CA LYS A 26 -13.99 8.93 6.35
C LYS A 26 -13.81 8.00 7.54
N LEU A 27 -12.87 7.06 7.48
CA LEU A 27 -12.52 6.19 8.60
C LEU A 27 -11.79 6.99 9.70
N ASN A 28 -10.90 7.91 9.32
CA ASN A 28 -10.21 8.79 10.28
C ASN A 28 -11.16 9.76 11.02
N GLU A 29 -12.32 10.07 10.46
CA GLU A 29 -13.38 10.84 11.15
C GLU A 29 -14.09 10.03 12.27
N ARG A 30 -13.84 8.72 12.38
CA ARG A 30 -14.46 7.85 13.40
C ARG A 30 -13.52 7.68 14.60
N ASN A 31 -14.07 7.74 15.80
CA ASN A 31 -13.30 7.57 17.03
C ASN A 31 -12.64 6.17 17.09
N GLY A 32 -11.33 6.14 17.33
CA GLY A 32 -10.56 4.90 17.58
C GLY A 32 -10.11 4.14 16.33
N ILE A 33 -10.32 4.69 15.13
CA ILE A 33 -9.79 4.15 13.87
C ILE A 33 -8.62 5.03 13.40
N ASP A 34 -7.48 4.38 13.15
CA ASP A 34 -6.31 4.98 12.51
C ASP A 34 -6.22 4.41 11.09
N SER A 35 -6.66 5.18 10.09
CA SER A 35 -6.69 4.74 8.70
C SER A 35 -5.63 5.45 7.88
N ARG A 36 -4.87 4.68 7.12
CA ARG A 36 -3.82 5.19 6.23
C ARG A 36 -4.09 4.79 4.80
N PHE A 37 -4.21 5.77 3.91
CA PHE A 37 -4.16 5.52 2.47
C PHE A 37 -2.71 5.43 1.97
N ILE A 38 -2.43 4.47 1.09
CA ILE A 38 -1.18 4.42 0.31
C ILE A 38 -1.46 4.25 -1.18
N ASP A 39 -0.58 4.80 -2.01
CA ASP A 39 -0.58 4.61 -3.44
C ASP A 39 0.44 3.53 -3.83
N LEU A 40 0.01 2.45 -4.49
CA LEU A 40 0.93 1.42 -4.95
C LEU A 40 1.96 1.92 -5.97
N ALA A 41 1.70 3.07 -6.62
CA ALA A 41 2.68 3.71 -7.49
C ALA A 41 3.94 4.19 -6.74
N ASP A 42 3.84 4.43 -5.42
CA ASP A 42 4.99 4.81 -4.58
C ASP A 42 5.86 3.59 -4.19
N TYR A 43 5.40 2.37 -4.52
CA TYR A 43 6.07 1.10 -4.21
C TYR A 43 6.37 0.33 -5.49
N GLU A 44 6.95 1.01 -6.48
CA GLU A 44 7.36 0.36 -7.73
C GLU A 44 8.34 -0.77 -7.44
N MET A 45 8.08 -1.93 -8.04
CA MET A 45 8.89 -3.14 -7.91
C MET A 45 9.07 -3.75 -9.31
N PRO A 46 10.22 -4.38 -9.59
CA PRO A 46 10.40 -5.11 -10.84
C PRO A 46 9.44 -6.30 -10.90
N ILE A 47 9.28 -6.86 -12.10
CA ILE A 47 8.68 -8.18 -12.24
C ILE A 47 9.50 -9.16 -11.40
N TYR A 48 8.81 -9.99 -10.62
CA TYR A 48 9.45 -10.99 -9.78
C TYR A 48 10.41 -11.86 -10.59
N ASN A 49 11.65 -11.98 -10.10
CA ASN A 49 12.67 -12.84 -10.63
C ASN A 49 13.44 -13.45 -9.46
N GLY A 50 13.35 -14.78 -9.30
CA GLY A 50 13.98 -15.50 -8.19
C GLY A 50 15.51 -15.44 -8.20
N ASP A 51 16.13 -15.37 -9.38
CA ASP A 51 17.59 -15.26 -9.50
C ASP A 51 18.07 -13.88 -9.01
N LEU A 52 17.38 -12.81 -9.44
CA LEU A 52 17.69 -11.44 -8.99
C LEU A 52 17.47 -11.27 -7.49
N GLU A 53 16.43 -11.92 -6.92
CA GLU A 53 16.19 -11.88 -5.48
C GLU A 53 17.24 -12.68 -4.69
N ALA A 54 17.71 -13.82 -5.21
CA ALA A 54 18.78 -14.58 -4.58
C ALA A 54 20.13 -13.82 -4.58
N GLU A 55 20.41 -13.07 -5.66
CA GLU A 55 21.64 -12.29 -5.81
C GLU A 55 21.60 -10.95 -5.05
N ASN A 56 20.49 -10.22 -5.13
CA ASN A 56 20.40 -8.82 -4.66
C ASN A 56 19.48 -8.66 -3.44
N GLY A 57 18.81 -9.72 -3.01
CA GLY A 57 17.79 -9.67 -1.96
C GLY A 57 16.45 -9.12 -2.44
N LEU A 58 15.55 -8.90 -1.48
CA LEU A 58 14.23 -8.34 -1.73
C LEU A 58 14.31 -6.86 -2.13
N PRO A 59 13.49 -6.38 -3.09
CA PRO A 59 13.38 -4.97 -3.39
C PRO A 59 13.01 -4.15 -2.15
N GLU A 60 13.64 -2.99 -1.96
CA GLU A 60 13.39 -2.13 -0.79
C GLU A 60 11.90 -1.77 -0.64
N ASN A 61 11.24 -1.45 -1.76
CA ASN A 61 9.81 -1.15 -1.78
C ASN A 61 8.94 -2.36 -1.37
N ALA A 62 9.37 -3.59 -1.65
CA ALA A 62 8.68 -4.80 -1.19
C ALA A 62 8.76 -4.92 0.33
N VAL A 63 9.93 -4.63 0.92
CA VAL A 63 10.13 -4.65 2.37
C VAL A 63 9.29 -3.55 3.04
N ARG A 64 9.33 -2.32 2.51
CA ARG A 64 8.53 -1.20 3.03
C ARG A 64 7.03 -1.48 2.96
N LEU A 65 6.54 -2.03 1.85
CA LEU A 65 5.14 -2.37 1.69
C LEU A 65 4.70 -3.51 2.63
N LYS A 66 5.56 -4.53 2.80
CA LYS A 66 5.33 -5.63 3.75
C LYS A 66 5.17 -5.11 5.18
N GLU A 67 6.02 -4.18 5.62
CA GLU A 67 5.91 -3.63 6.97
C GLU A 67 4.62 -2.83 7.19
N LEU A 68 4.12 -2.14 6.16
CA LEU A 68 2.81 -1.48 6.24
C LEU A 68 1.69 -2.50 6.44
N PHE A 69 1.68 -3.59 5.68
CA PHE A 69 0.71 -4.67 5.87
C PHE A 69 0.81 -5.29 7.27
N ARG A 70 2.02 -5.56 7.76
CA ARG A 70 2.23 -6.16 9.10
C ARG A 70 1.81 -5.24 10.25
N SER A 71 1.95 -3.94 10.07
CA SER A 71 1.64 -2.94 11.11
C SER A 71 0.16 -2.56 11.18
N SER A 72 -0.65 -3.10 10.28
CA SER A 72 -2.11 -2.89 10.18
C SER A 72 -2.86 -4.08 10.81
N ASP A 73 -4.06 -3.82 11.33
CA ASP A 73 -4.93 -4.82 11.97
C ASP A 73 -5.80 -5.58 10.95
#